data_AF-A0A1J4K1Z2-F1
#
_entry.id   AF-A0A1J4K1Z2-F1
#
_cell.length_a   1.000
_cell.length_b   1.000
_cell.length_c   1.000
_cell.angle_alpha   90.00
_cell.angle_beta   90.00
_cell.angle_gamma   90.00
#
_symmetry.space_group_name_H-M   'P 1'
#
loop_
_entity.id
_entity.type
_entity.pdbx_description
1 polymer ?
#
loop_
_entity_poly.entity_id
_entity_poly.type
_entity_poly.pdbx_seq_one_letter_code
_entity_poly.pdbx_strand_id
1 'polypeptide(L)'
;MELHRAHSFLSQLNDMKNTPQQIEEDDNEKKLKLQFTKILAVKNDLTSKVEAAIQLQKQLSQREKDLENQINDLNDQSSITLNLLDQKKEALIAENDELRDTYSSYPSISFLIEQSNILSEILNTTVIKPKKYEIDEAVMRKIGVLQRSDENLSILEERLKYFVNRYDAMERSRKIASLQSPVKKSASETLEEQEYRRKIQLLKVTSKSSFDLIQYQCDALSNEIKRAKNEIETIKFVQSNRFSTPRKENLMFDREIREIIQIADGDQSMLHYNGANEYEYNGFRFTVQNMDDEVVAICDDDIIPLNIFLENIIYL
;
A
#
# COMPACT_ATOMS: atom_id res chain seq x y z
N MET A 1 -77.14 -63.02 43.32
CA MET A 1 -77.12 -62.71 44.78
C MET A 1 -75.71 -62.51 45.35
N GLU A 2 -74.63 -62.51 44.55
CA GLU A 2 -73.26 -62.28 45.06
C GLU A 2 -72.73 -60.85 44.81
N LEU A 3 -73.32 -60.10 43.88
CA LEU A 3 -72.97 -58.69 43.61
C LEU A 3 -73.44 -57.70 44.70
N HIS A 4 -74.47 -58.03 45.47
CA HIS A 4 -74.98 -57.16 46.55
C HIS A 4 -74.17 -57.30 47.85
N ARG A 5 -73.48 -58.42 48.07
CA ARG A 5 -72.57 -58.61 49.21
C ARG A 5 -71.22 -57.90 49.02
N ALA A 6 -70.72 -57.80 47.79
CA ALA A 6 -69.46 -57.11 47.50
C ALA A 6 -69.55 -55.59 47.72
N HIS A 7 -70.68 -54.97 47.37
CA HIS A 7 -70.87 -53.52 47.60
C HIS A 7 -71.06 -53.15 49.08
N SER A 8 -71.69 -54.02 49.89
CA SER A 8 -71.82 -53.81 51.33
C SER A 8 -70.47 -53.88 52.06
N PHE A 9 -69.54 -54.72 51.60
CA PHE A 9 -68.23 -54.90 52.22
C PHE A 9 -67.26 -53.74 51.89
N LEU A 10 -67.34 -53.23 50.65
CA LEU A 10 -66.54 -52.07 50.23
C LEU A 10 -67.03 -50.75 50.84
N SER A 11 -68.33 -50.61 51.12
CA SER A 11 -68.84 -49.44 51.86
C SER A 11 -68.42 -49.45 53.32
N GLN A 12 -68.42 -50.62 53.99
CA GLN A 12 -67.93 -50.75 55.38
C GLN A 12 -66.41 -50.52 55.52
N LEU A 13 -65.61 -50.83 54.50
CA LEU A 13 -64.17 -50.53 54.50
C LEU A 13 -63.84 -49.06 54.26
N ASN A 14 -64.72 -48.30 53.59
CA ASN A 14 -64.55 -46.86 53.39
C ASN A 14 -64.97 -46.06 54.64
N ASP A 15 -65.96 -46.51 55.40
CA ASP A 15 -66.40 -45.85 56.63
C ASP A 15 -65.43 -46.06 57.81
N MET A 16 -64.51 -47.03 57.73
CA MET A 16 -63.44 -47.24 58.72
C MET A 16 -62.17 -46.41 58.48
N LYS A 17 -62.07 -45.63 57.38
CA LYS A 17 -60.91 -44.76 57.09
C LYS A 17 -61.07 -43.31 57.55
N ASN A 18 -62.22 -42.93 58.09
CA ASN A 18 -62.50 -41.57 58.59
C ASN A 18 -62.75 -41.53 60.10
N THR A 19 -61.82 -42.10 60.88
CA THR A 19 -61.69 -41.77 62.30
C THR A 19 -60.46 -40.87 62.45
N PRO A 20 -60.58 -39.60 62.86
CA PRO A 20 -59.43 -38.78 63.19
C PRO A 20 -58.88 -39.28 64.53
N GLN A 21 -57.99 -40.27 64.49
CA GLN A 21 -57.09 -40.54 65.60
C GLN A 21 -56.10 -39.37 65.66
N GLN A 22 -56.35 -38.44 66.58
CA GLN A 22 -55.33 -37.57 67.12
C GLN A 22 -54.28 -38.46 67.79
N ILE A 23 -53.28 -38.87 67.01
CA ILE A 23 -52.02 -39.35 67.55
C ILE A 23 -51.29 -38.08 67.97
N GLU A 24 -51.21 -37.84 69.28
CA GLU A 24 -50.20 -36.93 69.83
C GLU A 24 -48.83 -37.47 69.41
N GLU A 25 -48.32 -37.01 68.27
CA GLU A 25 -46.92 -37.16 67.90
C GLU A 25 -46.10 -36.54 69.03
N ASP A 26 -45.42 -37.41 69.78
CA ASP A 26 -44.49 -37.12 70.86
C ASP A 26 -43.60 -35.93 70.46
N ASP A 27 -43.59 -34.86 71.27
CA ASP A 27 -42.86 -33.63 71.00
C ASP A 27 -41.37 -33.89 70.71
N ASN A 28 -40.83 -35.00 71.21
CA ASN A 28 -39.49 -35.48 70.90
C ASN A 28 -39.32 -35.93 69.44
N GLU A 29 -40.31 -36.60 68.86
CA GLU A 29 -40.26 -37.07 67.46
C GLU A 29 -40.33 -35.89 66.48
N LYS A 30 -41.17 -34.89 66.77
CA LYS A 30 -41.24 -33.64 66.01
C LYS A 30 -39.92 -32.86 66.07
N LYS A 31 -39.31 -32.77 67.26
CA LYS A 31 -38.02 -32.10 67.46
C LYS A 31 -36.89 -32.81 66.71
N LEU A 32 -36.90 -34.15 66.68
CA LEU A 32 -35.94 -34.96 65.94
C LEU A 32 -36.10 -34.78 64.42
N LYS A 33 -37.33 -34.84 63.90
CA LYS A 33 -37.64 -34.58 62.47
C LYS A 33 -37.15 -33.18 62.06
N LEU A 34 -37.42 -32.15 62.86
CA LEU A 34 -36.96 -30.79 62.59
C LEU A 34 -35.42 -30.66 62.57
N GLN A 35 -34.71 -31.36 63.45
CA GLN A 35 -33.24 -31.39 63.43
C GLN A 35 -32.71 -32.09 62.17
N PHE A 36 -33.30 -33.21 61.76
CA PHE A 36 -32.93 -33.88 60.51
C PHE A 36 -33.18 -33.00 59.28
N THR A 37 -34.30 -32.28 59.22
CA THR A 37 -34.57 -31.33 58.13
C THR A 37 -33.54 -30.20 58.09
N LYS A 38 -33.12 -29.67 59.25
CA LYS A 38 -32.06 -28.66 59.33
C LYS A 38 -30.72 -29.20 58.86
N ILE A 39 -30.35 -30.42 59.28
CA ILE A 39 -29.12 -31.08 58.84
C ILE A 39 -29.13 -31.33 57.33
N LEU A 40 -30.26 -31.76 56.77
CA LEU A 40 -30.42 -31.95 55.32
C LEU A 40 -30.32 -30.63 54.55
N ALA A 41 -30.93 -29.56 55.07
CA ALA A 41 -30.82 -28.23 54.47
C ALA A 41 -29.37 -27.73 54.46
N VAL A 42 -28.65 -27.87 55.58
CA VAL A 42 -27.22 -27.51 55.68
C VAL A 42 -26.36 -28.37 54.74
N LYS A 43 -26.63 -29.67 54.67
CA LYS A 43 -25.94 -30.57 53.73
C LYS A 43 -26.15 -30.12 52.29
N ASN A 44 -27.38 -29.81 51.91
CA ASN A 44 -27.71 -29.37 50.55
C ASN A 44 -27.08 -28.01 50.20
N ASP A 45 -27.06 -27.06 51.15
CA ASP A 45 -26.37 -25.77 50.99
C ASP A 45 -24.85 -25.96 50.82
N LEU A 46 -24.24 -26.83 51.63
CA LEU A 46 -22.83 -27.18 51.50
C LEU A 46 -22.51 -27.87 50.18
N THR A 47 -23.33 -28.82 49.73
CA THR A 47 -23.12 -29.46 48.42
C THR A 47 -23.24 -28.47 47.28
N SER A 48 -24.22 -27.56 47.33
CA SER A 48 -24.36 -26.50 46.32
C SER A 48 -23.15 -25.56 46.30
N LYS A 49 -22.63 -25.18 47.47
CA LYS A 49 -21.41 -24.36 47.58
C LYS A 49 -20.18 -25.08 47.07
N VAL A 50 -20.03 -26.38 47.34
CA VAL A 50 -18.92 -27.20 46.84
C VAL A 50 -19.01 -27.34 45.32
N GLU A 51 -20.19 -27.60 44.77
CA GLU A 51 -20.39 -27.66 43.32
C GLU A 51 -20.09 -26.32 42.64
N ALA A 52 -20.54 -25.20 43.23
CA ALA A 52 -20.21 -23.87 42.73
C ALA A 52 -18.70 -23.58 42.78
N ALA A 53 -18.02 -23.98 43.85
CA ALA A 53 -16.57 -23.84 43.97
C ALA A 53 -15.81 -24.68 42.93
N ILE A 54 -16.25 -25.92 42.67
CA ILE A 54 -15.67 -26.78 41.63
C ILE A 54 -15.87 -26.17 40.23
N GLN A 55 -17.07 -25.65 39.94
CA GLN A 55 -17.34 -24.98 38.67
C GLN A 55 -16.48 -23.74 38.49
N LEU A 56 -16.34 -22.92 39.53
CA LEU A 56 -15.48 -21.75 39.52
C LEU A 56 -14.01 -22.13 39.29
N GLN A 57 -13.52 -23.15 40.00
CA GLN A 57 -12.16 -23.65 39.82
C GLN A 57 -11.90 -24.11 38.38
N LYS A 58 -12.87 -24.79 37.76
CA LYS A 58 -12.79 -25.21 36.37
C LYS A 58 -12.72 -24.02 35.41
N GLN A 59 -13.53 -22.98 35.64
CA GLN A 59 -13.49 -21.75 34.85
C GLN A 59 -12.16 -21.01 35.00
N LEU A 60 -11.64 -20.91 36.22
CA LEU A 60 -10.35 -20.28 36.49
C LEU A 60 -9.20 -21.03 35.83
N SER A 61 -9.19 -22.36 35.90
CA SER A 61 -8.15 -23.19 35.26
C SER A 61 -8.19 -23.09 33.73
N GLN A 62 -9.39 -23.00 33.13
CA GLN A 62 -9.51 -22.75 31.70
C GLN A 62 -8.95 -21.38 31.33
N ARG A 63 -9.31 -20.35 32.10
CA ARG A 63 -8.82 -18.98 31.87
C ARG A 63 -7.30 -18.88 32.04
N GLU A 64 -6.72 -19.58 33.01
CA GLU A 64 -5.27 -19.65 33.22
C GLU A 64 -4.57 -20.24 31.98
N LYS A 65 -5.11 -21.34 31.44
CA LYS A 65 -4.59 -21.95 30.21
C LYS A 65 -4.72 -21.03 28.99
N ASP A 66 -5.84 -20.32 28.86
CA ASP A 66 -6.05 -19.38 27.76
C ASP A 66 -5.07 -18.20 27.84
N LEU A 67 -4.82 -17.69 29.05
CA LEU A 67 -3.81 -16.64 29.29
C LEU A 67 -2.39 -17.13 29.01
N GLU A 68 -2.06 -18.36 29.39
CA GLU A 68 -0.76 -18.96 29.12
C GLU A 68 -0.51 -19.08 27.60
N ASN A 69 -1.52 -19.51 26.84
CA ASN A 69 -1.45 -19.53 25.38
C ASN A 69 -1.26 -18.13 24.80
N GLN A 70 -2.01 -17.12 25.28
CA GLN A 70 -1.84 -15.74 24.83
C GLN A 70 -0.44 -15.19 25.13
N ILE A 71 0.13 -15.52 26.29
CA ILE A 71 1.51 -15.12 26.63
C ILE A 71 2.51 -15.76 25.67
N ASN A 72 2.33 -17.05 25.35
CA ASN A 72 3.20 -17.74 24.41
C ASN A 72 3.09 -17.14 23.00
N ASP A 73 1.87 -16.90 22.51
CA ASP A 73 1.64 -16.25 21.21
C ASP A 73 2.29 -14.86 21.15
N LEU A 74 2.16 -14.06 22.22
CA LEU A 74 2.79 -12.74 22.31
C LEU A 74 4.33 -12.83 22.34
N ASN A 75 4.89 -13.81 23.04
CA ASN A 75 6.33 -14.02 23.08
C ASN A 75 6.88 -14.43 21.71
N ASP A 76 6.17 -15.30 20.99
CA ASP A 76 6.53 -15.71 19.63
C ASP A 76 6.49 -14.51 18.67
N GLN A 77 5.42 -13.71 18.73
CA GLN A 77 5.30 -12.47 17.95
C GLN A 77 6.40 -11.46 18.28
N SER A 78 6.75 -11.33 19.56
CA SER A 78 7.85 -10.47 20.02
C SER A 78 9.19 -10.92 19.44
N SER A 79 9.47 -12.23 19.47
CA SER A 79 10.68 -12.81 18.87
C SER A 79 10.78 -12.53 17.37
N ILE A 80 9.67 -12.71 16.64
CA ILE A 80 9.61 -12.40 15.20
C ILE A 80 9.89 -10.91 14.95
N THR A 81 9.25 -10.04 15.73
CA THR A 81 9.38 -8.59 15.58
C THR A 81 10.81 -8.13 15.88
N LEU A 82 11.44 -8.71 16.90
CA LEU A 82 12.81 -8.39 17.28
C LEU A 82 13.81 -8.84 16.21
N ASN A 83 13.64 -10.04 15.66
CA ASN A 83 14.44 -10.52 14.53
C ASN A 83 14.29 -9.63 13.29
N LEU A 84 13.07 -9.17 12.98
CA LEU A 84 12.83 -8.26 11.87
C LEU A 84 13.52 -6.90 12.09
N LEU A 85 13.49 -6.40 13.33
CA LEU A 85 14.14 -5.15 13.70
C LEU A 85 15.67 -5.26 13.56
N ASP A 86 16.26 -6.36 13.99
CA ASP A 86 17.69 -6.61 13.85
C ASP A 86 18.10 -6.70 12.38
N GLN A 87 17.34 -7.40 11.54
CA GLN A 87 17.58 -7.44 10.09
C GLN A 87 17.52 -6.04 9.46
N LYS A 88 16.53 -5.23 9.85
CA LYS A 88 16.42 -3.85 9.35
C LYS A 88 17.57 -2.96 9.81
N LYS A 89 18.01 -3.13 11.05
CA LYS A 89 19.18 -2.43 11.58
C LYS A 89 20.43 -2.79 10.79
N GLU A 90 20.69 -4.08 10.54
CA GLU A 90 21.85 -4.52 9.75
C GLU A 90 21.81 -3.98 8.32
N ALA A 91 20.63 -4.02 7.66
CA ALA A 91 20.46 -3.46 6.33
C ALA A 91 20.77 -1.96 6.28
N LEU A 92 20.29 -1.19 7.26
CA LEU A 92 20.56 0.25 7.34
C LEU A 92 22.02 0.57 7.64
N ILE A 93 22.70 -0.26 8.43
CA ILE A 93 24.15 -0.11 8.65
C ILE A 93 24.91 -0.33 7.35
N ALA A 94 24.59 -1.41 6.62
CA ALA A 94 25.22 -1.71 5.34
C ALA A 94 24.99 -0.60 4.30
N GLU A 95 23.77 -0.06 4.21
CA GLU A 95 23.46 1.08 3.35
C GLU A 95 24.22 2.34 3.77
N ASN A 96 24.35 2.62 5.08
CA ASN A 96 25.12 3.76 5.56
C ASN A 96 26.60 3.64 5.20
N ASP A 97 27.16 2.44 5.35
CA ASP A 97 28.55 2.16 5.01
C ASP A 97 28.79 2.32 3.50
N GLU A 98 27.90 1.79 2.65
CA GLU A 98 27.97 1.97 1.20
C GLU A 98 27.87 3.46 0.80
N LEU A 99 26.97 4.21 1.42
CA LEU A 99 26.84 5.65 1.18
C LEU A 99 28.09 6.42 1.63
N ARG A 100 28.69 6.03 2.76
CA ARG A 100 29.94 6.62 3.25
C ARG A 100 31.11 6.33 2.32
N ASP A 101 31.21 5.10 1.84
CA ASP A 101 32.25 4.69 0.89
C ASP A 101 32.09 5.45 -0.44
N THR A 102 30.86 5.53 -0.94
CA THR A 102 30.53 6.29 -2.15
C THR A 102 30.85 7.77 -1.97
N TYR A 103 30.44 8.36 -0.85
CA TYR A 103 30.74 9.76 -0.52
C TYR A 103 32.24 10.02 -0.43
N SER A 104 32.98 9.11 0.20
CA SER A 104 34.43 9.20 0.36
C SER A 104 35.19 8.96 -0.93
N SER A 105 34.58 8.29 -1.90
CA SER A 105 35.16 8.07 -3.24
C SER A 105 35.12 9.32 -4.12
N TYR A 106 34.25 10.28 -3.83
CA TYR A 106 34.16 11.51 -4.63
C TYR A 106 35.34 12.45 -4.35
N PRO A 107 35.86 13.14 -5.38
CA PRO A 107 36.89 14.14 -5.20
C PRO A 107 36.41 15.27 -4.27
N SER A 108 37.33 15.86 -3.51
CA SER A 108 36.99 16.98 -2.64
C SER A 108 36.46 18.18 -3.45
N ILE A 109 35.59 18.97 -2.83
CA ILE A 109 35.08 20.21 -3.42
C ILE A 109 36.25 21.14 -3.79
N SER A 110 37.30 21.19 -2.96
CA SER A 110 38.50 21.96 -3.25
C SER A 110 39.19 21.51 -4.55
N PHE A 111 39.31 20.20 -4.76
CA PHE A 111 39.87 19.64 -6.00
C PHE A 111 39.01 20.03 -7.21
N LEU A 112 37.68 19.90 -7.12
CA LEU A 112 36.79 20.28 -8.22
C LEU A 112 36.87 21.77 -8.56
N ILE A 113 36.98 22.65 -7.56
CA ILE A 113 37.16 24.09 -7.76
C ILE A 113 38.50 24.36 -8.47
N GLU A 114 39.57 23.71 -8.06
CA GLU A 114 40.88 23.83 -8.69
C GLU A 114 40.84 23.39 -10.16
N GLN A 115 40.25 22.22 -10.44
CA GLN A 115 40.08 21.73 -11.82
C GLN A 115 39.22 22.69 -12.66
N SER A 116 38.15 23.25 -12.09
CA SER A 116 37.30 24.23 -12.76
C SER A 116 38.07 25.52 -13.11
N ASN A 117 38.93 25.98 -12.22
CA ASN A 117 39.77 27.16 -12.45
C ASN A 117 40.78 26.90 -13.57
N ILE A 118 41.45 25.74 -13.55
CA ILE A 118 42.39 25.33 -14.60
C ILE A 118 41.67 25.27 -15.96
N LEU A 119 40.49 24.64 -16.03
CA LEU A 119 39.70 24.56 -17.26
C LEU A 119 39.28 25.93 -17.76
N SER A 120 38.89 26.83 -16.86
CA SER A 120 38.53 28.21 -17.21
C SER A 120 39.73 28.98 -17.75
N GLU A 121 40.91 28.78 -17.17
CA GLU A 121 42.16 29.37 -17.64
C GLU A 121 42.56 28.83 -19.02
N ILE A 122 42.43 27.51 -19.25
CA ILE A 122 42.62 26.90 -20.57
C ILE A 122 41.62 27.49 -21.59
N LEU A 123 40.34 27.62 -21.23
CA LEU A 123 39.33 28.18 -22.12
C LEU A 123 39.63 29.64 -22.48
N ASN A 124 40.06 30.44 -21.50
CA ASN A 124 40.40 31.84 -21.69
C ASN A 124 41.70 32.03 -22.48
N THR A 125 42.66 31.11 -22.35
CA THR A 125 43.91 31.12 -23.14
C THR A 125 43.73 30.55 -24.54
N THR A 126 42.74 29.68 -24.75
CA THR A 126 42.39 29.10 -26.06
C THR A 126 41.36 29.91 -26.85
N VAL A 127 41.16 31.20 -26.52
CA VAL A 127 40.48 32.14 -27.43
C VAL A 127 41.36 32.38 -28.67
N ILE A 128 41.47 31.35 -29.50
CA ILE A 128 41.72 31.46 -30.93
C ILE A 128 40.54 32.27 -31.43
N LYS A 129 40.75 33.59 -31.58
CA LYS A 129 39.82 34.47 -32.27
C LYS A 129 39.35 33.74 -33.52
N PRO A 130 38.03 33.52 -33.72
CA PRO A 130 37.57 32.86 -34.94
C PRO A 130 38.00 33.76 -36.09
N LYS A 131 39.05 33.34 -36.81
CA LYS A 131 39.31 33.88 -38.15
C LYS A 131 38.02 33.55 -38.91
N LYS A 132 37.24 34.58 -39.24
CA LYS A 132 36.20 34.46 -40.26
C LYS A 132 36.91 34.02 -41.53
N TYR A 133 36.96 32.72 -41.77
CA TYR A 133 37.32 32.18 -43.07
C TYR A 133 36.10 32.42 -43.95
N GLU A 134 36.14 33.50 -44.73
CA GLU A 134 35.20 33.64 -45.84
C GLU A 134 35.44 32.48 -46.80
N ILE A 135 34.40 31.67 -46.98
CA ILE A 135 34.46 30.53 -47.88
C ILE A 135 34.39 31.07 -49.30
N ASP A 136 35.55 31.16 -49.94
CA ASP A 136 35.68 31.58 -51.33
C ASP A 136 35.33 30.43 -52.28
N GLU A 137 34.49 30.72 -53.27
CA GLU A 137 34.12 29.79 -54.33
C GLU A 137 35.32 29.30 -55.13
N ALA A 138 36.36 30.13 -55.30
CA ALA A 138 37.58 29.73 -55.98
C ALA A 138 38.34 28.65 -55.18
N VAL A 139 38.34 28.76 -53.86
CA VAL A 139 38.94 27.75 -52.97
C VAL A 139 38.10 26.47 -52.99
N MET A 140 36.76 26.58 -52.94
CA MET A 140 35.84 25.44 -53.01
C MET A 140 35.90 24.70 -54.36
N ARG A 141 36.17 25.43 -55.47
CA ARG A 141 36.50 24.84 -56.77
C ARG A 141 37.85 24.12 -56.76
N LYS A 142 38.87 24.74 -56.16
CA LYS A 142 40.22 24.16 -56.09
C LYS A 142 40.27 22.84 -55.30
N ILE A 143 39.46 22.70 -54.26
CA ILE A 143 39.36 21.45 -53.48
C ILE A 143 38.36 20.45 -54.09
N GLY A 144 37.75 20.77 -55.24
CA GLY A 144 36.88 19.86 -55.99
C GLY A 144 35.47 19.68 -55.41
N VAL A 145 35.06 20.55 -54.49
CA VAL A 145 33.70 20.56 -53.93
C VAL A 145 32.73 21.15 -54.94
N LEU A 146 33.07 22.31 -55.51
CA LEU A 146 32.42 22.84 -56.71
C LEU A 146 33.20 22.31 -57.93
N GLN A 147 32.54 21.64 -58.86
CA GLN A 147 33.17 20.99 -60.01
C GLN A 147 32.89 21.72 -61.32
N ARG A 148 31.74 22.39 -61.41
CA ARG A 148 31.36 23.15 -62.61
C ARG A 148 31.40 24.64 -62.34
N SER A 149 31.59 25.41 -63.42
CA SER A 149 31.66 26.87 -63.36
C SER A 149 30.33 27.54 -63.03
N ASP A 150 29.21 26.83 -63.16
CA ASP A 150 27.84 27.26 -62.84
C ASP A 150 27.35 26.82 -61.45
N GLU A 151 28.15 26.04 -60.70
CA GLU A 151 27.79 25.62 -59.34
C GLU A 151 28.16 26.71 -58.32
N ASN A 152 27.18 27.09 -57.48
CA ASN A 152 27.33 28.07 -56.41
C ASN A 152 27.37 27.40 -55.03
N LEU A 153 27.72 28.18 -54.00
CA LEU A 153 27.83 27.75 -52.60
C LEU A 153 26.56 27.10 -52.01
N SER A 154 25.40 27.28 -52.64
CA SER A 154 24.14 26.63 -52.22
C SER A 154 24.18 25.11 -52.27
N ILE A 155 25.04 24.50 -53.10
CA ILE A 155 25.16 23.04 -53.25
C ILE A 155 26.17 22.45 -52.24
N LEU A 156 26.85 23.29 -51.47
CA LEU A 156 27.94 22.90 -50.58
C LEU A 156 27.50 21.85 -49.54
N GLU A 157 26.34 22.05 -48.91
CA GLU A 157 25.82 21.14 -47.89
C GLU A 157 25.55 19.74 -48.45
N GLU A 158 24.88 19.67 -49.60
CA GLU A 158 24.55 18.40 -50.26
C GLU A 158 25.82 17.68 -50.73
N ARG A 159 26.79 18.42 -51.26
CA ARG A 159 28.07 17.86 -51.71
C ARG A 159 28.94 17.36 -50.56
N LEU A 160 29.01 18.11 -49.46
CA LEU A 160 29.71 17.66 -48.25
C LEU A 160 29.06 16.40 -47.68
N LYS A 161 27.73 16.36 -47.63
CA LYS A 161 26.98 15.16 -47.22
C LYS A 161 27.28 13.97 -48.12
N TYR A 162 27.37 14.18 -49.44
CA TYR A 162 27.80 13.15 -50.38
C TYR A 162 29.24 12.68 -50.11
N PHE A 163 30.18 13.60 -49.87
CA PHE A 163 31.57 13.23 -49.55
C PHE A 163 31.70 12.47 -48.23
N VAL A 164 30.98 12.87 -47.19
CA VAL A 164 30.94 12.16 -45.91
C VAL A 164 30.37 10.77 -46.11
N ASN A 165 29.22 10.63 -46.78
CA ASN A 165 28.61 9.33 -47.04
C ASN A 165 29.50 8.44 -47.91
N ARG A 166 30.18 9.01 -48.91
CA ARG A 166 31.14 8.29 -49.75
C ARG A 166 32.39 7.88 -48.97
N TYR A 167 32.89 8.73 -48.09
CA TYR A 167 34.01 8.43 -47.22
C TYR A 167 33.65 7.31 -46.25
N ASP A 168 32.49 7.38 -45.59
CA ASP A 168 31.98 6.35 -44.70
C ASP A 168 31.80 5.02 -45.44
N ALA A 169 31.25 5.05 -46.67
CA ALA A 169 31.15 3.87 -47.51
C ALA A 169 32.53 3.30 -47.83
N MET A 170 33.50 4.13 -48.21
CA MET A 170 34.88 3.70 -48.46
C MET A 170 35.58 3.20 -47.20
N GLU A 171 35.33 3.76 -46.03
CA GLU A 171 35.90 3.33 -44.76
C GLU A 171 35.30 1.99 -44.32
N ARG A 172 33.99 1.79 -44.49
CA ARG A 172 33.33 0.50 -44.32
C ARG A 172 33.91 -0.53 -45.29
N SER A 173 34.07 -0.18 -46.57
CA SER A 173 34.71 -1.05 -47.57
C SER A 173 36.18 -1.33 -47.25
N ARG A 174 36.96 -0.38 -46.71
CA ARG A 174 38.34 -0.61 -46.26
C ARG A 174 38.40 -1.51 -45.03
N LYS A 175 37.48 -1.37 -44.07
CA LYS A 175 37.41 -2.25 -42.90
C LYS A 175 37.05 -3.68 -43.33
N ILE A 176 36.16 -3.84 -44.31
CA ILE A 176 35.81 -5.14 -44.90
C ILE A 176 36.97 -5.70 -45.73
N ALA A 177 37.65 -4.87 -46.54
CA ALA A 177 38.82 -5.27 -47.31
C ALA A 177 40.03 -5.59 -46.42
N SER A 178 40.22 -4.91 -45.27
CA SER A 178 41.26 -5.24 -44.30
C SER A 178 40.96 -6.53 -43.52
N LEU A 179 39.70 -6.96 -43.48
CA LEU A 179 39.30 -8.28 -42.97
C LEU A 179 39.56 -9.40 -43.99
N GLN A 180 39.66 -9.09 -45.29
CA GLN A 180 39.81 -10.06 -46.38
C GLN A 180 41.18 -10.03 -47.07
N SER A 181 41.97 -8.97 -46.92
CA SER A 181 43.33 -8.92 -47.46
C SER A 181 44.30 -9.66 -46.53
N PRO A 182 45.20 -10.52 -47.05
CA PRO A 182 46.38 -10.91 -46.29
C PRO A 182 47.21 -9.65 -46.06
N VAL A 183 47.19 -9.15 -44.82
CA VAL A 183 47.98 -7.97 -44.42
C VAL A 183 49.45 -8.27 -44.73
N LYS A 184 50.09 -7.32 -45.41
CA LYS A 184 51.51 -7.38 -45.78
C LYS A 184 52.34 -7.84 -44.57
N LYS A 185 53.06 -8.94 -44.77
CA LYS A 185 54.01 -9.57 -43.84
C LYS A 185 54.85 -8.52 -43.09
N SER A 186 54.53 -8.23 -41.84
CA SER A 186 55.55 -7.89 -40.85
C SER A 186 56.20 -9.21 -40.45
N ALA A 187 57.52 -9.28 -40.52
CA ALA A 187 58.30 -10.53 -40.47
C ALA A 187 58.33 -11.24 -39.10
N SER A 188 57.38 -10.97 -38.18
CA SER A 188 57.41 -11.50 -36.82
C SER A 188 56.05 -11.68 -36.14
N GLU A 189 54.94 -11.85 -36.85
CA GLU A 189 53.67 -12.22 -36.19
C GLU A 189 53.46 -13.73 -36.24
N THR A 190 53.24 -14.35 -35.08
CA THR A 190 52.90 -15.77 -34.98
C THR A 190 51.45 -16.01 -35.46
N LEU A 191 51.15 -17.23 -35.92
CA LEU A 191 49.79 -17.63 -36.32
C LEU A 191 48.74 -17.33 -35.24
N GLU A 192 49.12 -17.48 -33.97
CA GLU A 192 48.30 -17.15 -32.81
C GLU A 192 47.94 -15.66 -32.73
N GLU A 193 48.91 -14.75 -32.93
CA GLU A 193 48.64 -13.30 -32.91
C GLU A 193 47.65 -12.88 -34.00
N GLN A 194 47.70 -13.53 -35.17
CA GLN A 194 46.75 -13.27 -36.26
C GLN A 194 45.33 -13.76 -35.91
N GLU A 195 45.20 -14.91 -35.26
CA GLU A 195 43.93 -15.41 -34.76
C GLU A 195 43.36 -14.52 -33.65
N TYR A 196 44.19 -14.08 -32.70
CA TYR A 196 43.78 -13.15 -31.65
C TYR A 196 43.33 -11.81 -32.21
N ARG A 197 44.02 -11.25 -33.20
CA ARG A 197 43.57 -10.01 -33.87
C ARG A 197 42.22 -10.20 -34.57
N ARG A 198 42.02 -11.29 -35.31
CA ARG A 198 40.72 -11.60 -35.91
C ARG A 198 39.62 -11.73 -34.86
N LYS A 199 39.90 -12.41 -33.76
CA LYS A 199 38.95 -12.62 -32.66
C LYS A 199 38.60 -11.30 -31.97
N ILE A 200 39.59 -10.45 -31.68
CA ILE A 200 39.40 -9.11 -31.11
C ILE A 200 38.59 -8.21 -32.06
N GLN A 201 38.87 -8.28 -33.35
CA GLN A 201 38.19 -7.44 -34.34
C GLN A 201 36.74 -7.88 -34.57
N LEU A 202 36.48 -9.20 -34.58
CA LEU A 202 35.13 -9.74 -34.56
C LEU A 202 34.40 -9.30 -33.29
N LEU A 203 35.06 -9.40 -32.12
CA LEU A 203 34.51 -8.95 -30.85
C LEU A 203 34.16 -7.46 -30.85
N LYS A 204 34.97 -6.61 -31.49
CA LYS A 204 34.70 -5.16 -31.60
C LYS A 204 33.49 -4.85 -32.49
N VAL A 205 33.28 -5.63 -33.55
CA VAL A 205 32.12 -5.46 -34.43
C VAL A 205 30.85 -5.96 -33.74
N THR A 206 30.91 -7.13 -33.10
CA THR A 206 29.77 -7.71 -32.39
C THR A 206 29.47 -6.97 -31.09
N SER A 207 30.46 -6.41 -30.41
CA SER A 207 30.24 -5.61 -29.20
C SER A 207 29.52 -4.32 -29.50
N LYS A 208 29.80 -3.66 -30.64
CA LYS A 208 29.11 -2.43 -31.02
C LYS A 208 27.63 -2.68 -31.31
N SER A 209 27.29 -3.71 -32.08
CA SER A 209 25.89 -4.08 -32.32
C SER A 209 25.18 -4.54 -31.04
N SER A 210 25.90 -5.21 -30.13
CA SER A 210 25.33 -5.63 -28.84
C SER A 210 25.11 -4.43 -27.92
N PHE A 211 26.01 -3.46 -27.94
CA PHE A 211 25.89 -2.21 -27.18
C PHE A 211 24.70 -1.38 -27.68
N ASP A 212 24.53 -1.23 -28.99
CA ASP A 212 23.39 -0.52 -29.58
C ASP A 212 22.05 -1.19 -29.20
N LEU A 213 22.01 -2.53 -29.19
CA LEU A 213 20.84 -3.28 -28.74
C LEU A 213 20.55 -3.09 -27.24
N ILE A 214 21.58 -3.17 -26.40
CA ILE A 214 21.45 -2.95 -24.95
C ILE A 214 20.99 -1.52 -24.68
N GLN A 215 21.54 -0.53 -25.40
CA GLN A 215 21.15 0.86 -25.25
C GLN A 215 19.67 1.08 -25.61
N TYR A 216 19.21 0.48 -26.71
CA TYR A 216 17.79 0.48 -27.06
C TYR A 216 16.90 -0.17 -25.98
N GLN A 217 17.34 -1.30 -25.41
CA GLN A 217 16.61 -1.97 -24.32
C GLN A 217 16.58 -1.12 -23.05
N CYS A 218 17.68 -0.47 -22.69
CA CYS A 218 17.75 0.46 -21.55
C CYS A 218 16.81 1.64 -21.76
N ASP A 219 16.75 2.20 -22.96
CA ASP A 219 15.83 3.31 -23.29
C ASP A 219 14.36 2.86 -23.23
N ALA A 220 14.05 1.66 -23.71
CA ALA A 220 12.72 1.08 -23.61
C ALA A 220 12.29 0.88 -22.15
N LEU A 221 13.15 0.28 -21.32
CA LEU A 221 12.90 0.09 -19.89
C LEU A 221 12.81 1.43 -19.15
N SER A 222 13.64 2.42 -19.49
CA SER A 222 13.57 3.77 -18.92
C SER A 222 12.21 4.42 -19.22
N ASN A 223 11.69 4.25 -20.43
CA ASN A 223 10.36 4.73 -20.81
C ASN A 223 9.25 3.98 -20.09
N GLU A 224 9.38 2.67 -19.87
CA GLU A 224 8.42 1.87 -19.12
C GLU A 224 8.40 2.26 -17.64
N ILE A 225 9.57 2.47 -17.02
CA ILE A 225 9.70 3.01 -15.67
C ILE A 225 9.04 4.38 -15.57
N LYS A 226 9.23 5.26 -16.55
CA LYS A 226 8.55 6.57 -16.59
C LYS A 226 7.03 6.42 -16.67
N ARG A 227 6.52 5.51 -17.50
CA ARG A 227 5.07 5.22 -17.57
C ARG A 227 4.55 4.69 -16.23
N ALA A 228 5.23 3.72 -15.63
CA ALA A 228 4.85 3.16 -14.33
C ALA A 228 4.92 4.22 -13.22
N LYS A 229 5.91 5.13 -13.24
CA LYS A 229 5.97 6.26 -12.31
C LYS A 229 4.78 7.20 -12.50
N ASN A 230 4.43 7.54 -13.73
CA ASN A 230 3.25 8.37 -14.01
C ASN A 230 1.95 7.66 -13.62
N GLU A 231 1.86 6.34 -13.79
CA GLU A 231 0.73 5.54 -13.34
C GLU A 231 0.64 5.51 -11.80
N ILE A 232 1.77 5.34 -11.11
CA ILE A 232 1.83 5.46 -9.65
C ILE A 232 1.46 6.87 -9.20
N GLU A 233 1.89 7.92 -9.90
CA GLU A 233 1.52 9.31 -9.59
C GLU A 233 0.03 9.57 -9.82
N THR A 234 -0.55 9.03 -10.88
CA THR A 234 -1.99 9.14 -11.14
C THR A 234 -2.80 8.31 -10.15
N ILE A 235 -2.36 7.10 -9.78
CA ILE A 235 -2.96 6.30 -8.71
C ILE A 235 -2.79 7.01 -7.38
N LYS A 236 -1.64 7.58 -7.07
CA LYS A 236 -1.43 8.41 -5.87
C LYS A 236 -2.30 9.65 -5.91
N PHE A 237 -2.50 10.29 -7.05
CA PHE A 237 -3.41 11.43 -7.18
C PHE A 237 -4.87 11.00 -6.97
N VAL A 238 -5.29 9.86 -7.52
CA VAL A 238 -6.63 9.31 -7.33
C VAL A 238 -6.83 8.79 -5.91
N GLN A 239 -5.82 8.17 -5.30
CA GLN A 239 -5.84 7.73 -3.90
C GLN A 239 -5.75 8.93 -2.97
N SER A 240 -4.92 9.91 -3.26
CA SER A 240 -4.92 11.20 -2.59
C SER A 240 -6.27 11.83 -2.76
N ASN A 241 -6.97 11.81 -3.89
CA ASN A 241 -8.36 12.30 -3.98
C ASN A 241 -9.40 11.39 -3.29
N ARG A 242 -9.15 10.08 -3.15
CA ARG A 242 -10.01 9.14 -2.39
C ARG A 242 -9.75 9.18 -0.88
N PHE A 243 -8.59 9.67 -0.44
CA PHE A 243 -8.17 9.84 0.96
C PHE A 243 -7.96 11.31 1.36
N SER A 244 -8.14 12.22 0.41
CA SER A 244 -8.37 13.65 0.55
C SER A 244 -9.86 13.90 0.33
N THR A 245 -10.64 13.32 1.22
CA THR A 245 -11.52 14.16 2.02
C THR A 245 -10.78 14.55 3.30
N PRO A 246 -9.89 15.58 3.29
CA PRO A 246 -9.42 16.17 4.52
C PRO A 246 -10.38 17.32 4.86
N ARG A 247 -11.39 17.03 5.69
CA ARG A 247 -11.94 17.95 6.71
C ARG A 247 -12.33 19.41 6.33
N LYS A 248 -12.44 19.81 5.06
CA LYS A 248 -12.78 21.21 4.69
C LYS A 248 -13.86 21.42 3.61
N GLU A 249 -14.29 20.40 2.88
CA GLU A 249 -15.47 20.52 1.99
C GLU A 249 -16.79 20.04 2.65
N ASN A 250 -16.70 19.28 3.75
CA ASN A 250 -17.87 18.69 4.43
C ASN A 250 -18.61 19.65 5.40
N LEU A 251 -18.47 20.97 5.20
CA LEU A 251 -19.15 22.01 5.99
C LEU A 251 -20.30 22.68 5.22
N MET A 252 -20.51 22.34 3.95
CA MET A 252 -21.49 23.08 3.12
C MET A 252 -22.90 22.98 3.73
N PHE A 253 -23.35 21.77 4.08
CA PHE A 253 -24.67 21.56 4.69
C PHE A 253 -24.68 21.65 6.21
N ASP A 254 -23.55 21.47 6.91
CA ASP A 254 -23.53 21.45 8.39
C ASP A 254 -24.01 22.77 8.98
N ARG A 255 -23.65 23.89 8.35
CA ARG A 255 -24.14 25.20 8.74
C ARG A 255 -25.64 25.36 8.47
N GLU A 256 -26.09 24.98 7.29
CA GLU A 256 -27.50 25.11 6.87
C GLU A 256 -28.43 24.24 7.73
N ILE A 257 -28.02 22.99 8.03
CA ILE A 257 -28.75 22.07 8.91
C ILE A 257 -28.84 22.63 10.33
N ARG A 258 -27.74 23.14 10.89
CA ARG A 258 -27.75 23.77 12.22
C ARG A 258 -28.62 25.03 12.27
N GLU A 259 -28.62 25.83 11.21
CA GLU A 259 -29.49 27.01 11.07
C GLU A 259 -30.96 26.59 11.01
N ILE A 260 -31.32 25.55 10.24
CA ILE A 260 -32.69 25.03 10.15
C ILE A 260 -33.15 24.47 11.51
N ILE A 261 -32.32 23.67 12.19
CA ILE A 261 -32.63 23.13 13.52
C ILE A 261 -32.84 24.28 14.52
N GLN A 262 -32.02 25.32 14.45
CA GLN A 262 -32.15 26.49 15.32
C GLN A 262 -33.43 27.29 15.04
N ILE A 263 -33.81 27.45 13.78
CA ILE A 263 -35.05 28.13 13.38
C ILE A 263 -36.27 27.35 13.88
N ALA A 264 -36.21 26.02 13.84
CA ALA A 264 -37.26 25.13 14.32
C ALA A 264 -37.24 24.88 15.85
N ASP A 265 -36.42 25.62 16.61
CA ASP A 265 -36.28 25.52 18.08
C ASP A 265 -35.79 24.13 18.57
N GLY A 266 -35.02 23.43 17.73
CA GLY A 266 -34.40 22.13 18.05
C GLY A 266 -33.04 22.23 18.73
N ASP A 267 -32.64 21.17 19.44
CA ASP A 267 -31.36 21.09 20.15
C ASP A 267 -30.23 20.63 19.21
N GLN A 268 -29.38 21.57 18.81
CA GLN A 268 -28.21 21.30 17.96
C GLN A 268 -27.23 20.27 18.53
N SER A 269 -27.23 20.02 19.85
CA SER A 269 -26.35 19.02 20.47
C SER A 269 -26.72 17.59 20.09
N MET A 270 -27.96 17.37 19.65
CA MET A 270 -28.48 16.07 19.21
C MET A 270 -28.15 15.76 17.74
N LEU A 271 -27.53 16.69 17.02
CA LEU A 271 -27.10 16.49 15.64
C LEU A 271 -25.72 15.81 15.60
N HIS A 272 -25.67 14.62 15.02
CA HIS A 272 -24.45 13.87 14.77
C HIS A 272 -24.19 13.73 13.27
N TYR A 273 -22.96 14.00 12.85
CA TYR A 273 -22.52 13.81 11.47
C TYR A 273 -21.78 12.49 11.34
N ASN A 274 -22.31 11.59 10.51
CA ASN A 274 -21.80 10.21 10.37
C ASN A 274 -20.86 10.05 9.15
N GLY A 275 -20.71 11.08 8.31
CA GLY A 275 -19.89 11.04 7.10
C GLY A 275 -20.74 10.91 5.83
N ALA A 276 -20.15 11.19 4.65
CA ALA A 276 -20.83 11.05 3.35
C ALA A 276 -22.18 11.80 3.24
N ASN A 277 -22.30 12.99 3.84
CA ASN A 277 -23.55 13.76 3.96
C ASN A 277 -24.68 13.04 4.73
N GLU A 278 -24.36 12.02 5.51
CA GLU A 278 -25.28 11.35 6.42
C GLU A 278 -25.27 12.04 7.79
N TYR A 279 -26.46 12.34 8.28
CA TYR A 279 -26.73 13.00 9.55
C TYR A 279 -27.68 12.15 10.39
N GLU A 280 -27.54 12.26 11.70
CA GLU A 280 -28.43 11.66 12.68
C GLU A 280 -28.91 12.74 13.65
N TYR A 281 -30.22 12.82 13.84
CA TYR A 281 -30.83 13.75 14.79
C TYR A 281 -31.92 13.01 15.57
N ASN A 282 -31.81 13.01 16.90
CA ASN A 282 -32.77 12.33 17.79
C ASN A 282 -33.02 10.85 17.43
N GLY A 283 -31.97 10.14 16.94
CA GLY A 283 -32.05 8.74 16.51
C GLY A 283 -32.56 8.49 15.08
N PHE A 284 -32.95 9.54 14.34
CA PHE A 284 -33.34 9.46 12.94
C PHE A 284 -32.14 9.74 12.03
N ARG A 285 -31.83 8.80 11.13
CA ARG A 285 -30.74 8.92 10.16
C ARG A 285 -31.27 9.36 8.80
N PHE A 286 -30.58 10.30 8.17
CA PHE A 286 -30.94 10.84 6.87
C PHE A 286 -29.70 11.32 6.10
N THR A 287 -29.77 11.29 4.78
CA THR A 287 -28.70 11.79 3.91
C THR A 287 -29.12 13.11 3.27
N VAL A 288 -28.23 14.08 3.22
CA VAL A 288 -28.50 15.40 2.63
C VAL A 288 -27.88 15.51 1.25
N GLN A 289 -28.68 15.92 0.27
CA GLN A 289 -28.24 16.15 -1.10
C GLN A 289 -28.83 17.45 -1.64
N ASN A 290 -28.16 18.04 -2.63
CA ASN A 290 -28.68 19.18 -3.37
C ASN A 290 -29.28 18.66 -4.69
N MET A 291 -30.58 18.87 -4.90
CA MET A 291 -31.31 18.49 -6.10
C MET A 291 -32.05 19.71 -6.65
N ASP A 292 -31.79 20.07 -7.91
CA ASP A 292 -32.48 21.16 -8.62
C ASP A 292 -32.53 22.50 -7.83
N ASP A 293 -31.39 22.90 -7.25
CA ASP A 293 -31.21 24.09 -6.39
C ASP A 293 -31.93 24.05 -5.02
N GLU A 294 -32.52 22.91 -4.62
CA GLU A 294 -33.08 22.69 -3.29
C GLU A 294 -32.31 21.63 -2.49
N VAL A 295 -32.13 21.90 -1.18
CA VAL A 295 -31.50 20.96 -0.25
C VAL A 295 -32.56 19.99 0.27
N VAL A 296 -32.38 18.69 -0.01
CA VAL A 296 -33.31 17.62 0.33
C VAL A 296 -32.69 16.63 1.31
N ALA A 297 -33.52 16.08 2.19
CA ALA A 297 -33.24 14.94 3.05
C ALA A 297 -33.75 13.65 2.39
N ILE A 298 -32.92 12.61 2.40
CA ILE A 298 -33.22 11.28 1.88
C ILE A 298 -33.25 10.30 3.05
N CYS A 299 -34.38 9.64 3.27
CA CYS A 299 -34.59 8.65 4.32
C CYS A 299 -35.44 7.50 3.77
N ASP A 300 -34.99 6.24 3.89
CA ASP A 300 -35.72 5.04 3.48
C ASP A 300 -36.41 5.14 2.09
N ASP A 301 -35.67 5.63 1.10
CA ASP A 301 -36.10 5.88 -0.30
C ASP A 301 -37.07 7.06 -0.55
N ASP A 302 -37.49 7.79 0.49
CA ASP A 302 -38.25 9.04 0.35
C ASP A 302 -37.31 10.26 0.23
N ILE A 303 -37.67 11.19 -0.67
CA ILE A 303 -36.97 12.47 -0.87
C ILE A 303 -37.88 13.59 -0.38
N ILE A 304 -37.45 14.29 0.66
CA ILE A 304 -38.25 15.32 1.34
C ILE A 304 -37.40 16.59 1.45
N PRO A 305 -37.96 17.80 1.24
CA PRO A 305 -37.25 19.05 1.53
C PRO A 305 -36.68 19.06 2.95
N LEU A 306 -35.40 19.43 3.09
CA LEU A 306 -34.66 19.29 4.35
C LEU A 306 -35.31 20.06 5.51
N ASN A 307 -35.87 21.24 5.23
CA ASN A 307 -36.60 22.06 6.20
C ASN A 307 -37.83 21.34 6.75
N ILE A 308 -38.65 20.76 5.87
CA ILE A 308 -39.87 20.03 6.25
C ILE A 308 -39.50 18.77 7.04
N PHE A 309 -38.46 18.08 6.62
CA PHE A 309 -37.99 16.86 7.29
C PHE A 309 -37.52 17.14 8.72
N LEU A 310 -36.67 18.15 8.91
CA LEU A 310 -36.14 18.50 10.23
C LEU A 310 -37.22 19.07 11.16
N GLU A 311 -38.13 19.91 10.66
CA GLU A 311 -39.27 20.39 11.46
C GLU A 311 -40.11 19.24 12.00
N ASN A 312 -40.41 18.24 11.16
CA ASN A 312 -41.22 17.09 11.59
C ASN A 312 -40.54 16.25 12.66
N ILE A 313 -39.22 16.07 12.60
CA ILE A 313 -38.48 15.22 13.56
C ILE A 313 -38.20 15.95 14.87
N ILE A 314 -38.09 17.28 14.86
CA ILE A 314 -37.91 18.07 16.09
C ILE A 314 -39.14 17.98 17.00
N TYR A 315 -40.34 17.85 16.43
CA TYR A 315 -41.60 17.79 17.17
C TYR A 315 -42.11 16.36 17.47
N LEU A 316 -41.31 15.32 17.17
CA LEU A 316 -41.61 13.91 17.47
C LEU A 316 -40.92 13.44 18.76
#